data_AF-A0A0G3GXB4-F1
#
_entry.id   AF-A0A0G3GXB4-F1
#
_cell.length_a   1.000
_cell.length_b   1.000
_cell.length_c   1.000
_cell.angle_alpha   90.00
_cell.angle_beta   90.00
_cell.angle_gamma   90.00
#
_symmetry.space_group_name_H-M   'P 1'
#
loop_
_entity.id
_entity.type
_entity.pdbx_description
1 polymer ?
#
loop_
_entity_poly.entity_id
_entity_poly.type
_entity_poly.pdbx_seq_one_letter_code
_entity_poly.pdbx_strand_id
1 'polypeptide(L)'
;MGYRMLSSRDAILQLDRELAALGWKEARVEQAAALPLGSKEFQQQVASIMYLHDDLPYGFLSDDYNVRYIYGLRLEKEQYFLRYCRYDGPPEIVKDIVSRWDLPDIQRFILNSCYGEGDFSLPLRNADIAAIMLVNDPDLGFDIPRCQEYLHGWVSVAAKVIAKLDKVENPNSLTLPTREELMPRLQEHIAAALEQGIPPWEALGYLLIHVSKEGLFDRARLIGLFLSSIERAPRVFLRHTMVNMFKENLAVTDAELYEHRHILIPHLVAGDLFFVKSFGRWLLPLLEGAELVAAATGALGVKNDARKREILQILLDFEPPPKVTPELAACVRFLLNSPHRDGAKCAKKLSHAWGIPAEPDYTKRASH
;
A
#
# COMPACT_ATOMS: atom_id res chain seq x y z
N MET A 1 33.93 2.82 23.76
CA MET A 1 34.11 3.72 24.93
C MET A 1 33.29 3.12 26.06
N GLY A 2 33.92 2.73 27.16
CA GLY A 2 33.22 2.05 28.25
C GLY A 2 32.31 3.02 28.99
N TYR A 3 31.00 2.82 28.91
CA TYR A 3 30.04 3.48 29.80
C TYR A 3 30.37 3.06 31.23
N ARG A 4 31.01 3.96 32.00
CA ARG A 4 31.08 3.81 33.46
C ARG A 4 29.66 3.97 33.98
N MET A 5 28.95 2.84 34.09
CA MET A 5 27.82 2.72 35.00
C MET A 5 28.27 3.22 36.37
N LEU A 6 27.52 4.16 36.95
CA LEU A 6 27.29 4.40 38.38
C LEU A 6 26.76 5.83 38.54
N SER A 7 25.45 6.01 38.40
CA SER A 7 24.77 7.13 39.07
C SER A 7 23.98 6.53 40.23
N SER A 8 24.47 6.73 41.46
CA SER A 8 23.65 6.44 42.64
C SER A 8 22.31 7.16 42.51
N ARG A 9 21.26 6.66 43.17
CA ARG A 9 19.94 7.32 43.18
C ARG A 9 20.04 8.82 43.52
N ASP A 10 20.96 9.18 44.43
CA ASP A 10 21.22 10.57 44.80
C ASP A 10 21.79 11.42 43.65
N ALA A 11 22.66 10.84 42.81
CA ALA A 11 23.17 11.52 41.63
C ALA A 11 22.07 11.77 40.59
N ILE A 12 21.16 10.81 40.39
CA ILE A 12 20.02 10.98 39.48
C ILE A 12 19.07 12.08 40.01
N LEU A 13 18.78 12.08 41.31
CA LEU A 13 17.97 13.13 41.95
C LEU A 13 18.64 14.51 41.88
N GLN A 14 19.97 14.57 41.96
CA GLN A 14 20.70 15.82 41.77
C GLN A 14 20.55 16.37 40.35
N LEU A 15 20.70 15.50 39.33
CA LEU A 15 20.47 15.87 37.93
C LEU A 15 19.02 16.33 37.71
N ASP A 16 18.02 15.66 38.31
CA ASP A 16 16.61 16.05 38.21
C ASP A 16 16.37 17.46 38.79
N ARG A 17 17.00 17.79 39.93
CA ARG A 17 16.90 19.13 40.54
C ARG A 17 17.53 20.22 39.67
N GLU A 18 18.66 19.92 39.03
CA GLU A 18 19.32 20.84 38.12
C GLU A 18 18.49 21.05 36.83
N LEU A 19 17.91 19.99 36.28
CA LEU A 19 16.95 20.10 35.17
C LEU A 19 15.71 20.93 35.55
N ALA A 20 15.20 20.76 36.77
CA ALA A 20 14.10 21.56 37.29
C ALA A 20 14.48 23.05 37.41
N ALA A 21 15.70 23.37 37.85
CA ALA A 21 16.22 24.73 37.90
C ALA A 21 16.38 25.37 36.51
N LEU A 22 16.63 24.55 35.48
CA LEU A 22 16.64 24.95 34.06
C LEU A 22 15.23 25.06 33.45
N GLY A 23 14.18 24.75 34.22
CA GLY A 23 12.78 24.89 33.83
C GLY A 23 12.15 23.66 33.15
N TRP A 24 12.86 22.54 33.04
CA TRP A 24 12.36 21.35 32.33
C TRP A 24 11.20 20.65 33.03
N LYS A 25 11.15 20.70 34.36
CA LYS A 25 10.15 19.98 35.16
C LYS A 25 8.71 20.39 34.84
N GLU A 26 8.49 21.70 34.76
CA GLU A 26 7.17 22.32 34.55
C GLU A 26 6.94 22.72 33.08
N ALA A 27 7.87 22.38 32.19
CA ALA A 27 7.79 22.75 30.79
C ALA A 27 6.63 22.03 30.09
N ARG A 28 6.00 22.72 29.15
CA ARG A 28 5.18 22.07 28.12
C ARG A 28 6.03 21.73 26.90
N VAL A 29 5.57 20.78 26.08
CA VAL A 29 6.29 20.33 24.88
C VAL A 29 6.66 21.49 23.93
N GLU A 30 5.80 22.51 23.80
CA GLU A 30 6.04 23.67 22.95
C GLU A 30 7.17 24.57 23.48
N GLN A 31 7.41 24.55 24.78
CA GLN A 31 8.44 25.35 25.46
C GLN A 31 9.78 24.61 25.52
N ALA A 32 9.73 23.28 25.55
CA ALA A 32 10.88 22.40 25.71
C ALA A 32 11.97 22.63 24.65
N ALA A 33 11.61 23.02 23.43
CA ALA A 33 12.56 23.28 22.36
C ALA A 33 13.50 24.47 22.63
N ALA A 34 13.09 25.42 23.49
CA ALA A 34 13.82 26.66 23.77
C ALA A 34 14.61 26.64 25.09
N LEU A 35 14.38 25.65 25.95
CA LEU A 35 15.00 25.62 27.28
C LEU A 35 16.53 25.37 27.23
N PRO A 36 17.30 25.85 28.22
CA PRO A 36 18.74 25.59 28.29
C PRO A 36 19.02 24.11 28.59
N LEU A 37 20.02 23.52 27.93
CA LEU A 37 20.45 22.12 28.16
C LEU A 37 21.50 21.99 29.29
N GLY A 38 21.93 23.10 29.89
CA GLY A 38 23.04 23.10 30.86
C GLY A 38 24.43 23.02 30.20
N SER A 39 25.48 22.83 31.01
CA SER A 39 26.86 22.71 30.52
C SER A 39 27.08 21.40 29.75
N LYS A 40 28.14 21.30 28.93
CA LYS A 40 28.44 20.07 28.18
C LYS A 40 28.68 18.87 29.10
N GLU A 41 29.31 19.08 30.24
CA GLU A 41 29.56 18.06 31.25
C GLU A 41 28.24 17.56 31.85
N PHE A 42 27.32 18.48 32.16
CA PHE A 42 25.98 18.15 32.64
C PHE A 42 25.17 17.38 31.59
N GLN A 43 25.21 17.83 30.34
CA GLN A 43 24.58 17.14 29.21
C GLN A 43 25.06 15.69 29.08
N GLN A 44 26.38 15.45 29.17
CA GLN A 44 26.96 14.10 29.14
C GLN A 44 26.53 13.23 30.33
N GLN A 45 26.36 13.82 31.51
CA GLN A 45 25.86 13.11 32.69
C GLN A 45 24.41 12.68 32.49
N VAL A 46 23.53 13.59 32.03
CA VAL A 46 22.12 13.26 31.79
C VAL A 46 21.98 12.23 30.65
N ALA A 47 22.68 12.43 29.54
CA ALA A 47 22.82 11.48 28.43
C ALA A 47 23.08 10.05 28.93
N SER A 48 24.11 9.88 29.78
CA SER A 48 24.54 8.56 30.27
C SER A 48 23.47 7.80 31.08
N ILE A 49 22.49 8.49 31.67
CA ILE A 49 21.43 7.87 32.47
C ILE A 49 20.11 7.72 31.70
N MET A 50 19.91 8.47 30.61
CA MET A 50 18.71 8.36 29.79
C MET A 50 18.59 6.99 29.10
N TYR A 51 19.70 6.28 28.89
CA TYR A 51 19.70 4.89 28.43
C TYR A 51 19.13 3.86 29.42
N LEU A 52 18.97 4.23 30.70
CA LEU A 52 18.51 3.35 31.78
C LEU A 52 17.00 3.53 32.04
N HIS A 53 16.18 3.49 30.98
CA HIS A 53 14.75 3.85 31.04
C HIS A 53 14.00 3.21 32.24
N ASP A 54 14.33 1.97 32.61
CA ASP A 54 13.67 1.24 33.70
C ASP A 54 14.11 1.66 35.12
N ASP A 55 15.26 2.32 35.25
CA ASP A 55 15.83 2.76 36.53
C ASP A 55 15.65 4.27 36.82
N LEU A 56 15.04 5.01 35.89
CA LEU A 56 14.78 6.43 36.07
C LEU A 56 13.64 6.64 37.09
N PRO A 57 13.80 7.57 38.07
CA PRO A 57 12.72 7.94 38.96
C PRO A 57 11.46 8.34 38.20
N TYR A 58 10.29 7.99 38.74
CA TYR A 58 9.05 8.53 38.24
C TYR A 58 9.11 10.06 38.22
N GLY A 59 8.65 10.67 37.12
CA GLY A 59 8.73 12.10 36.90
C GLY A 59 10.12 12.66 36.60
N PHE A 60 11.18 11.85 36.45
CA PHE A 60 12.51 12.35 36.08
C PHE A 60 12.43 13.25 34.84
N LEU A 61 13.07 14.41 34.92
CA LEU A 61 13.05 15.52 33.97
C LEU A 61 11.69 16.22 33.82
N SER A 62 10.60 15.48 33.61
CA SER A 62 9.22 15.99 33.53
C SER A 62 8.23 14.84 33.68
N ASP A 63 7.01 15.10 34.14
CA ASP A 63 5.92 14.11 34.10
C ASP A 63 5.36 13.93 32.68
N ASP A 64 5.63 14.87 31.76
CA ASP A 64 5.29 14.75 30.33
C ASP A 64 6.43 14.03 29.58
N TYR A 65 6.14 12.82 29.09
CA TYR A 65 7.07 12.03 28.28
C TYR A 65 7.50 12.74 26.99
N ASN A 66 6.67 13.64 26.44
CA ASN A 66 7.04 14.42 25.26
C ASN A 66 8.17 15.40 25.57
N VAL A 67 8.17 16.02 26.76
CA VAL A 67 9.25 16.92 27.18
C VAL A 67 10.57 16.17 27.34
N ARG A 68 10.52 14.94 27.88
CA ARG A 68 11.69 14.03 27.94
C ARG A 68 12.21 13.68 26.55
N TYR A 69 11.30 13.38 25.63
CA TYR A 69 11.65 13.12 24.24
C TYR A 69 12.35 14.32 23.61
N ILE A 70 11.81 15.53 23.76
CA ILE A 70 12.41 16.77 23.24
C ILE A 70 13.79 17.03 23.84
N TYR A 71 13.96 16.80 25.15
CA TYR A 71 15.28 16.92 25.78
C TYR A 71 16.27 15.93 25.19
N GLY A 72 15.89 14.65 25.11
CA GLY A 72 16.72 13.60 24.52
C GLY A 72 17.09 13.89 23.07
N LEU A 73 16.11 14.31 22.26
CA LEU A 73 16.30 14.73 20.87
C LEU A 73 17.34 15.86 20.78
N ARG A 74 17.29 16.84 21.68
CA ARG A 74 18.22 17.97 21.69
C ARG A 74 19.62 17.63 22.23
N LEU A 75 19.71 16.67 23.16
CA LEU A 75 20.98 16.22 23.74
C LEU A 75 21.73 15.25 22.84
N GLU A 76 21.04 14.20 22.46
CA GLU A 76 21.61 13.03 21.85
C GLU A 76 21.10 12.94 20.42
N LYS A 77 22.00 13.24 19.50
CA LYS A 77 21.87 12.86 18.09
C LYS A 77 21.84 11.32 17.91
N GLU A 78 21.94 10.55 19.01
CA GLU A 78 21.85 9.09 19.02
C GLU A 78 20.42 8.59 19.25
N GLN A 79 20.09 7.58 18.47
CA GLN A 79 18.74 7.38 17.95
C GLN A 79 18.00 6.26 18.65
N TYR A 80 18.75 5.47 19.43
CA TYR A 80 18.23 4.33 20.16
C TYR A 80 17.26 4.80 21.26
N PHE A 81 17.61 5.85 22.00
CA PHE A 81 16.74 6.45 23.02
C PHE A 81 15.39 6.93 22.42
N LEU A 82 15.44 7.59 21.26
CA LEU A 82 14.26 8.10 20.54
C LEU A 82 13.34 6.99 20.02
N ARG A 83 13.83 5.76 19.90
CA ARG A 83 13.01 4.61 19.47
C ARG A 83 12.11 4.10 20.59
N TYR A 84 12.59 4.14 21.84
CA TYR A 84 11.86 3.60 23.00
C TYR A 84 11.02 4.65 23.72
N CYS A 85 11.36 5.94 23.59
CA CYS A 85 10.51 7.01 24.09
C CYS A 85 9.42 7.33 23.08
N ARG A 86 8.17 7.04 23.43
CA ARG A 86 7.01 7.42 22.63
C ARG A 86 6.85 8.95 22.64
N TYR A 87 6.83 9.55 21.45
CA TYR A 87 6.49 10.96 21.26
C TYR A 87 5.10 11.06 20.63
N ASP A 88 4.17 11.63 21.39
CA ASP A 88 2.79 11.88 20.98
C ASP A 88 2.52 13.38 20.73
N GLY A 89 3.53 14.25 20.89
CA GLY A 89 3.46 15.70 20.63
C GLY A 89 3.57 16.12 19.15
N PRO A 90 3.42 17.41 18.81
CA PRO A 90 3.39 17.88 17.42
C PRO A 90 4.66 17.56 16.60
N PRO A 91 4.56 16.93 15.42
CA PRO A 91 5.73 16.60 14.58
C PRO A 91 6.51 17.83 14.11
N GLU A 92 5.89 19.01 14.04
CA GLU A 92 6.52 20.27 13.66
C GLU A 92 7.64 20.67 14.65
N ILE A 93 7.47 20.36 15.93
CA ILE A 93 8.49 20.65 16.96
C ILE A 93 9.72 19.79 16.70
N VAL A 94 9.52 18.51 16.35
CA VAL A 94 10.62 17.60 16.00
C VAL A 94 11.30 18.06 14.71
N LYS A 95 10.52 18.43 13.68
CA LYS A 95 11.06 19.00 12.43
C LYS A 95 11.93 20.23 12.72
N ASP A 96 11.43 21.19 13.49
CA ASP A 96 12.14 22.43 13.81
C ASP A 96 13.47 22.16 14.56
N ILE A 97 13.46 21.27 15.55
CA ILE A 97 14.68 20.89 16.28
C ILE A 97 15.69 20.22 15.34
N VAL A 98 15.25 19.23 14.57
CA VAL A 98 16.13 18.44 13.70
C VAL A 98 16.67 19.30 12.56
N SER A 99 15.89 20.22 12.00
CA SER A 99 16.31 21.12 10.91
C SER A 99 17.53 21.99 11.25
N ARG A 100 17.83 22.17 12.54
CA ARG A 100 18.97 22.94 13.04
C ARG A 100 20.24 22.08 13.24
N TRP A 101 20.16 20.78 13.01
CA TRP A 101 21.31 19.89 13.10
C TRP A 101 22.19 19.98 11.84
N ASP A 102 23.38 19.40 11.93
CA ASP A 102 24.23 19.23 10.76
C ASP A 102 23.62 18.20 9.81
N LEU A 103 23.80 18.40 8.49
CA LEU A 103 23.19 17.54 7.45
C LEU A 103 23.36 16.02 7.69
N PRO A 104 24.52 15.50 8.12
CA PRO A 104 24.68 14.07 8.38
C PRO A 104 23.75 13.54 9.48
N ASP A 105 23.46 14.34 10.49
CA ASP A 105 22.61 13.93 11.61
C ASP A 105 21.13 14.00 11.23
N ILE A 106 20.73 14.97 10.41
CA ILE A 106 19.39 15.01 9.81
C ILE A 106 19.16 13.78 8.94
N GLN A 107 20.12 13.46 8.07
CA GLN A 107 20.02 12.27 7.23
C GLN A 107 19.92 11.00 8.07
N ARG A 108 20.69 10.90 9.15
CA ARG A 108 20.57 9.77 10.08
C ARG A 108 19.19 9.73 10.73
N PHE A 109 18.64 10.87 11.16
CA PHE A 109 17.30 10.95 11.72
C PHE A 109 16.24 10.45 10.73
N ILE A 110 16.31 10.91 9.47
CA ILE A 110 15.42 10.46 8.40
C ILE A 110 15.51 8.95 8.23
N LEU A 111 16.72 8.37 8.17
CA LEU A 111 16.91 6.93 8.01
C LEU A 111 16.36 6.10 9.18
N ASN A 112 16.06 6.70 10.34
CA ASN A 112 15.40 5.96 11.42
C ASN A 112 13.98 5.53 11.13
N SER A 113 13.31 6.26 10.23
CA SER A 113 12.00 5.85 9.72
C SER A 113 12.04 4.52 8.98
N CYS A 114 13.24 4.03 8.61
CA CYS A 114 13.46 2.72 8.01
C CYS A 114 13.51 1.55 9.00
N TYR A 115 13.61 1.78 10.31
CA TYR A 115 13.81 0.70 11.29
C TYR A 115 12.53 0.30 12.04
N GLY A 116 11.35 0.58 11.47
CA GLY A 116 10.05 0.12 12.00
C GLY A 116 9.97 -1.41 12.07
N GLU A 117 9.14 -1.95 12.97
CA GLU A 117 9.08 -3.39 13.24
C GLU A 117 8.37 -4.23 12.15
N GLY A 118 8.26 -3.72 10.91
CA GLY A 118 7.63 -4.44 9.79
C GLY A 118 6.12 -4.72 9.95
N ASP A 119 5.53 -4.34 11.10
CA ASP A 119 4.09 -4.40 11.32
C ASP A 119 3.44 -3.08 10.87
N PHE A 120 3.05 -3.06 9.60
CA PHE A 120 2.38 -1.93 8.95
C PHE A 120 0.97 -1.64 9.50
N SER A 121 0.49 -2.40 10.49
CA SER A 121 -0.75 -2.11 11.21
C SER A 121 -0.55 -1.14 12.40
N LEU A 122 0.70 -0.87 12.79
CA LEU A 122 0.99 0.07 13.86
C LEU A 122 0.83 1.52 13.38
N PRO A 123 0.30 2.44 14.21
CA PRO A 123 0.18 3.84 13.87
C PRO A 123 1.57 4.47 13.65
N LEU A 124 1.66 5.36 12.67
CA LEU A 124 2.88 6.13 12.41
C LEU A 124 3.29 6.93 13.64
N ARG A 125 4.58 6.93 13.97
CA ARG A 125 5.12 7.76 15.05
C ARG A 125 5.24 9.19 14.56
N ASN A 126 5.10 10.15 15.46
CA ASN A 126 5.22 11.57 15.12
C ASN A 126 6.62 11.93 14.63
N ALA A 127 7.65 11.21 15.08
CA ALA A 127 9.01 11.31 14.55
C ALA A 127 9.10 10.88 13.07
N ASP A 128 8.33 9.86 12.65
CA ASP A 128 8.28 9.43 11.25
C ASP A 128 7.58 10.48 10.39
N ILE A 129 6.54 11.14 10.92
CA ILE A 129 5.89 12.27 10.26
C ILE A 129 6.86 13.45 10.10
N ALA A 130 7.64 13.77 11.14
CA ALA A 130 8.68 14.80 11.05
C ALA A 130 9.75 14.43 10.00
N ALA A 131 10.14 13.16 9.90
CA ALA A 131 11.05 12.69 8.85
C ALA A 131 10.46 12.88 7.44
N ILE A 132 9.17 12.56 7.25
CA ILE A 132 8.45 12.84 6.00
C ILE A 132 8.47 14.33 5.69
N MET A 133 8.17 15.20 6.66
CA MET A 133 8.20 16.66 6.47
C MET A 133 9.58 17.17 6.06
N LEU A 134 10.66 16.61 6.63
CA LEU A 134 12.05 16.99 6.29
C LEU A 134 12.43 16.55 4.88
N VAL A 135 12.06 15.34 4.46
CA VAL A 135 12.34 14.82 3.10
C VAL A 135 11.55 15.57 2.04
N ASN A 136 10.32 15.99 2.38
CA ASN A 136 9.46 16.77 1.50
C ASN A 136 9.83 18.25 1.41
N ASP A 137 10.69 18.75 2.30
CA ASP A 137 11.15 20.13 2.29
C ASP A 137 12.14 20.35 1.13
N PRO A 138 11.76 21.14 0.10
CA PRO A 138 12.60 21.33 -1.08
C PRO A 138 13.90 22.09 -0.77
N ASP A 139 13.93 22.87 0.31
CA ASP A 139 15.11 23.66 0.69
C ASP A 139 16.21 22.81 1.32
N LEU A 140 15.87 21.62 1.84
CA LEU A 140 16.81 20.71 2.50
C LEU A 140 17.45 19.71 1.52
N GLY A 141 16.79 19.41 0.40
CA GLY A 141 17.37 18.62 -0.69
C GLY A 141 17.76 17.18 -0.35
N PHE A 142 17.13 16.55 0.65
CA PHE A 142 17.44 15.16 1.03
C PHE A 142 16.93 14.15 0.00
N ASP A 143 17.66 13.04 -0.19
CA ASP A 143 17.17 11.92 -0.98
C ASP A 143 15.97 11.24 -0.31
N ILE A 144 15.06 10.70 -1.13
CA ILE A 144 13.94 9.89 -0.64
C ILE A 144 14.47 8.55 -0.15
N PRO A 145 14.26 8.18 1.13
CA PRO A 145 14.61 6.86 1.62
C PRO A 145 13.93 5.76 0.81
N ARG A 146 14.72 4.79 0.36
CA ARG A 146 14.26 3.65 -0.46
C ARG A 146 13.94 2.41 0.39
N CYS A 147 13.58 2.59 1.66
CA CYS A 147 13.15 1.52 2.55
C CYS A 147 11.61 1.42 2.55
N GLN A 148 11.08 0.21 2.72
CA GLN A 148 9.63 -0.01 2.65
C GLN A 148 8.89 0.69 3.80
N GLU A 149 9.49 0.73 4.99
CA GLU A 149 8.91 1.32 6.20
C GLU A 149 8.62 2.82 6.01
N TYR A 150 9.61 3.59 5.54
CA TYR A 150 9.42 5.01 5.22
C TYR A 150 8.36 5.19 4.14
N LEU A 151 8.45 4.43 3.04
CA LEU A 151 7.54 4.60 1.90
C LEU A 151 6.11 4.22 2.24
N HIS A 152 5.88 3.18 3.06
CA HIS A 152 4.57 2.84 3.59
C HIS A 152 4.01 3.98 4.47
N GLY A 153 4.87 4.56 5.32
CA GLY A 153 4.49 5.70 6.15
C GLY A 153 4.10 6.92 5.31
N TRP A 154 4.94 7.28 4.35
CA TRP A 154 4.69 8.37 3.42
C TRP A 154 3.41 8.15 2.62
N VAL A 155 3.21 6.96 2.04
CA VAL A 155 2.00 6.62 1.28
C VAL A 155 0.75 6.75 2.14
N SER A 156 0.81 6.32 3.41
CA SER A 156 -0.33 6.41 4.33
C SER A 156 -0.69 7.86 4.64
N VAL A 157 0.32 8.70 4.90
CA VAL A 157 0.14 10.15 5.09
C VAL A 157 -0.42 10.80 3.83
N ALA A 158 0.18 10.53 2.66
CA ALA A 158 -0.24 11.10 1.39
C ALA A 158 -1.67 10.67 1.00
N ALA A 159 -2.03 9.40 1.17
CA ALA A 159 -3.39 8.94 0.91
C ALA A 159 -4.43 9.62 1.83
N LYS A 160 -4.08 9.87 3.09
CA LYS A 160 -4.95 10.58 4.03
C LYS A 160 -5.07 12.07 3.69
N VAL A 161 -3.96 12.73 3.39
CA VAL A 161 -3.92 14.19 3.15
C VAL A 161 -4.45 14.56 1.77
N ILE A 162 -3.99 13.85 0.73
CA ILE A 162 -4.29 14.14 -0.67
C ILE A 162 -5.59 13.47 -1.08
N ALA A 163 -5.70 12.15 -0.88
CA ALA A 163 -6.88 11.38 -1.31
C ALA A 163 -8.05 11.37 -0.29
N LYS A 164 -7.88 12.02 0.87
CA LYS A 164 -8.89 12.09 1.95
C LYS A 164 -9.38 10.70 2.39
N LEU A 165 -8.45 9.75 2.50
CA LEU A 165 -8.77 8.39 2.93
C LEU A 165 -9.08 8.34 4.43
N ASP A 166 -10.36 8.43 4.78
CA ASP A 166 -10.86 8.45 6.17
C ASP A 166 -10.66 7.13 6.93
N LYS A 167 -10.40 6.02 6.23
CA LYS A 167 -10.27 4.67 6.83
C LYS A 167 -8.97 4.43 7.59
N VAL A 168 -8.04 5.37 7.58
CA VAL A 168 -6.86 5.33 8.46
C VAL A 168 -7.24 6.03 9.77
N GLU A 169 -7.91 5.27 10.65
CA GLU A 169 -8.09 5.67 12.05
C GLU A 169 -6.71 6.00 12.62
N ASN A 170 -6.54 7.25 13.07
CA ASN A 170 -5.31 7.66 13.73
C ASN A 170 -5.69 7.92 15.20
N PRO A 171 -5.27 7.06 16.14
CA PRO A 171 -5.70 7.16 17.54
C PRO A 171 -5.17 8.41 18.24
N ASN A 172 -4.16 9.08 17.65
CA ASN A 172 -3.60 10.33 18.14
C ASN A 172 -3.99 11.47 17.19
N SER A 173 -4.55 12.55 17.74
CA SER A 173 -4.85 13.79 17.03
C SER A 173 -3.55 14.47 16.60
N LEU A 174 -3.10 14.20 15.38
CA LEU A 174 -1.83 14.72 14.87
C LEU A 174 -2.04 15.73 13.76
N THR A 175 -1.21 16.78 13.77
CA THR A 175 -0.98 17.62 12.61
C THR A 175 -0.25 16.78 11.57
N LEU A 176 -0.86 16.59 10.40
CA LEU A 176 -0.22 15.94 9.26
C LEU A 176 0.40 17.01 8.36
N PRO A 177 1.41 16.67 7.55
CA PRO A 177 1.86 17.54 6.48
C PRO A 177 0.67 17.95 5.62
N THR A 178 0.63 19.22 5.24
CA THR A 178 -0.36 19.77 4.34
C THR A 178 -0.21 19.19 2.93
N ARG A 179 -1.24 19.38 2.09
CA ARG A 179 -1.15 18.96 0.69
C ARG A 179 -0.01 19.72 0.01
N GLU A 180 0.11 21.01 0.28
CA GLU A 180 1.12 21.92 -0.25
C GLU A 180 2.54 21.45 0.07
N GLU A 181 2.78 20.89 1.27
CA GLU A 181 4.08 20.31 1.64
C GLU A 181 4.36 18.97 0.93
N LEU A 182 3.33 18.18 0.62
CA LEU A 182 3.51 16.87 -0.01
C LEU A 182 3.68 16.93 -1.53
N MET A 183 3.01 17.89 -2.17
CA MET A 183 2.93 18.01 -3.63
C MET A 183 4.27 18.15 -4.36
N PRO A 184 5.25 18.95 -3.89
CA PRO A 184 6.49 19.22 -4.65
C PRO A 184 7.26 17.97 -5.03
N ARG A 185 7.25 16.95 -4.17
CA ARG A 185 8.01 15.70 -4.35
C ARG A 185 7.12 14.48 -4.53
N LEU A 186 5.85 14.69 -4.87
CA LEU A 186 4.85 13.63 -4.99
C LEU A 186 5.28 12.55 -6.01
N GLN A 187 5.73 12.97 -7.20
CA GLN A 187 6.09 12.03 -8.27
C GLN A 187 7.31 11.18 -7.92
N GLU A 188 8.32 11.78 -7.28
CA GLU A 188 9.52 11.08 -6.86
C GLU A 188 9.21 10.02 -5.80
N HIS A 189 8.35 10.34 -4.84
CA HIS A 189 7.91 9.39 -3.82
C HIS A 189 7.03 8.27 -4.39
N ILE A 190 6.12 8.58 -5.33
CA ILE A 190 5.33 7.56 -6.04
C ILE A 190 6.28 6.62 -6.80
N ALA A 191 7.27 7.15 -7.51
CA ALA A 191 8.25 6.34 -8.22
C ALA A 191 9.03 5.44 -7.24
N ALA A 192 9.51 5.99 -6.13
CA ALA A 192 10.19 5.23 -5.09
C ALA A 192 9.33 4.12 -4.48
N ALA A 193 8.06 4.41 -4.18
CA ALA A 193 7.11 3.42 -3.67
C ALA A 193 6.88 2.28 -4.66
N LEU A 194 6.69 2.59 -5.95
CA LEU A 194 6.50 1.57 -6.98
C LEU A 194 7.77 0.72 -7.20
N GLU A 195 8.95 1.33 -7.20
CA GLU A 195 10.23 0.63 -7.33
C GLU A 195 10.50 -0.31 -6.15
N GLN A 196 10.12 0.08 -4.93
CA GLN A 196 10.27 -0.75 -3.73
C GLN A 196 9.14 -1.77 -3.54
N GLY A 197 8.24 -1.88 -4.52
CA GLY A 197 7.18 -2.89 -4.53
C GLY A 197 6.06 -2.62 -3.52
N ILE A 198 5.86 -1.37 -3.11
CA ILE A 198 4.73 -1.00 -2.24
C ILE A 198 3.43 -1.35 -2.97
N PRO A 199 2.53 -2.12 -2.33
CA PRO A 199 1.40 -2.71 -3.02
C PRO A 199 0.32 -1.68 -3.39
N PRO A 200 -0.23 -1.71 -4.63
CA PRO A 200 -1.26 -0.77 -5.06
C PRO A 200 -2.69 -1.19 -4.63
N TRP A 201 -2.86 -2.20 -3.79
CA TRP A 201 -4.18 -2.64 -3.29
C TRP A 201 -4.55 -2.05 -1.92
N GLU A 202 -3.72 -1.16 -1.40
CA GLU A 202 -3.90 -0.48 -0.11
C GLU A 202 -3.88 1.05 -0.29
N ALA A 203 -3.30 1.80 0.65
CA ALA A 203 -3.22 3.26 0.63
C ALA A 203 -2.61 3.80 -0.68
N LEU A 204 -1.60 3.13 -1.26
CA LEU A 204 -1.00 3.54 -2.53
C LEU A 204 -2.02 3.50 -3.67
N GLY A 205 -2.89 2.49 -3.70
CA GLY A 205 -3.93 2.38 -4.73
C GLY A 205 -4.89 3.55 -4.72
N TYR A 206 -5.40 3.89 -3.54
CA TYR A 206 -6.30 5.04 -3.37
C TYR A 206 -5.61 6.36 -3.72
N LEU A 207 -4.35 6.54 -3.31
CA LEU A 207 -3.55 7.71 -3.68
C LEU A 207 -3.42 7.81 -5.20
N LEU A 208 -2.96 6.75 -5.87
CA LEU A 208 -2.76 6.71 -7.31
C LEU A 208 -4.04 7.00 -8.10
N ILE A 209 -5.18 6.43 -7.69
CA ILE A 209 -6.48 6.72 -8.32
C ILE A 209 -6.81 8.21 -8.19
N HIS A 210 -6.61 8.80 -7.01
CA HIS A 210 -6.91 10.20 -6.77
C HIS A 210 -6.02 11.12 -7.63
N VAL A 211 -4.70 10.91 -7.59
CA VAL A 211 -3.78 11.75 -8.36
C VAL A 211 -3.90 11.53 -9.87
N SER A 212 -4.34 10.36 -10.31
CA SER A 212 -4.66 10.10 -11.72
C SER A 212 -5.89 10.88 -12.19
N LYS A 213 -6.94 11.00 -11.35
CA LYS A 213 -8.11 11.85 -11.65
C LYS A 213 -7.75 13.34 -11.74
N GLU A 214 -6.71 13.76 -11.03
CA GLU A 214 -6.17 15.12 -11.10
C GLU A 214 -5.19 15.34 -12.26
N GLY A 215 -4.94 14.32 -13.10
CA GLY A 215 -3.99 14.41 -14.22
C GLY A 215 -2.52 14.38 -13.81
N LEU A 216 -2.23 14.07 -12.54
CA LEU A 216 -0.86 14.00 -12.01
C LEU A 216 -0.24 12.62 -12.18
N PHE A 217 -1.01 11.59 -12.52
CA PHE A 217 -0.49 10.25 -12.79
C PHE A 217 -1.15 9.66 -14.03
N ASP A 218 -0.33 9.12 -14.93
CA ASP A 218 -0.80 8.58 -16.21
C ASP A 218 -1.83 7.46 -16.00
N ARG A 219 -3.02 7.66 -16.58
CA ARG A 219 -4.18 6.79 -16.37
C ARG A 219 -3.97 5.40 -16.99
N ALA A 220 -3.40 5.32 -18.20
CA ALA A 220 -3.11 4.04 -18.84
C ALA A 220 -2.07 3.24 -18.02
N ARG A 221 -1.01 3.90 -17.54
CA ARG A 221 -0.03 3.30 -16.63
C ARG A 221 -0.67 2.80 -15.34
N LEU A 222 -1.62 3.54 -14.76
CA LEU A 222 -2.35 3.11 -13.57
C LEU A 222 -3.17 1.84 -13.82
N ILE A 223 -3.91 1.79 -14.93
CA ILE A 223 -4.72 0.63 -15.31
C ILE A 223 -3.83 -0.61 -15.49
N GLY A 224 -2.73 -0.48 -16.22
CA GLY A 224 -1.74 -1.57 -16.40
C GLY A 224 -1.11 -2.02 -15.08
N LEU A 225 -0.75 -1.09 -14.20
CA LEU A 225 -0.23 -1.39 -12.87
C LEU A 225 -1.25 -2.18 -12.05
N PHE A 226 -2.53 -1.78 -12.05
CA PHE A 226 -3.57 -2.47 -11.30
C PHE A 226 -3.78 -3.89 -11.83
N LEU A 227 -3.94 -4.07 -13.14
CA LEU A 227 -4.16 -5.39 -13.73
C LEU A 227 -3.00 -6.35 -13.44
N SER A 228 -1.75 -5.90 -13.62
CA SER A 228 -0.55 -6.70 -13.33
C SER A 228 -0.35 -7.00 -11.83
N SER A 229 -1.01 -6.26 -10.96
CA SER A 229 -0.87 -6.42 -9.49
C SER A 229 -1.95 -7.34 -8.91
N ILE A 230 -3.06 -7.59 -9.62
CA ILE A 230 -4.12 -8.51 -9.18
C ILE A 230 -3.58 -9.92 -8.96
N GLU A 231 -2.72 -10.43 -9.84
CA GLU A 231 -2.14 -11.76 -9.70
C GLU A 231 -1.21 -11.86 -8.47
N ARG A 232 -0.44 -10.79 -8.24
CA ARG A 232 0.57 -10.70 -7.17
C ARG A 232 -0.04 -10.50 -5.78
N ALA A 233 -1.30 -10.08 -5.70
CA ALA A 233 -1.98 -9.89 -4.42
C ALA A 233 -2.10 -11.25 -3.67
N PRO A 234 -1.58 -11.35 -2.43
CA PRO A 234 -1.36 -12.63 -1.75
C PRO A 234 -2.65 -13.27 -1.22
N ARG A 235 -3.72 -12.48 -1.06
CA ARG A 235 -5.00 -12.93 -0.50
C ARG A 235 -6.13 -12.65 -1.48
N VAL A 236 -7.08 -13.59 -1.58
CA VAL A 236 -8.23 -13.50 -2.50
C VAL A 236 -9.05 -12.23 -2.28
N PHE A 237 -9.23 -11.80 -1.02
CA PHE A 237 -9.98 -10.57 -0.74
C PHE A 237 -9.28 -9.32 -1.30
N LEU A 238 -7.94 -9.28 -1.33
CA LEU A 238 -7.18 -8.16 -1.90
C LEU A 238 -7.35 -8.10 -3.41
N ARG A 239 -7.39 -9.26 -4.08
CA ARG A 239 -7.73 -9.33 -5.52
C ARG A 239 -9.12 -8.75 -5.79
N HIS A 240 -10.10 -9.06 -4.94
CA HIS A 240 -11.44 -8.48 -5.04
C HIS A 240 -11.44 -6.97 -4.77
N THR A 241 -10.70 -6.50 -3.77
CA THR A 241 -10.53 -5.06 -3.50
C THR A 241 -10.00 -4.34 -4.74
N MET A 242 -8.99 -4.90 -5.40
CA MET A 242 -8.44 -4.32 -6.62
C MET A 242 -9.42 -4.30 -7.78
N VAL A 243 -10.16 -5.39 -8.01
CA VAL A 243 -11.22 -5.43 -9.04
C VAL A 243 -12.28 -4.37 -8.75
N ASN A 244 -12.65 -4.18 -7.49
CA ASN A 244 -13.60 -3.13 -7.10
C ASN A 244 -13.00 -1.73 -7.31
N MET A 245 -11.74 -1.50 -6.95
CA MET A 245 -11.07 -0.23 -7.24
C MET A 245 -11.03 0.06 -8.74
N PHE A 246 -10.74 -0.96 -9.54
CA PHE A 246 -10.70 -0.87 -10.99
C PHE A 246 -12.07 -0.51 -11.59
N LYS A 247 -13.15 -1.16 -11.11
CA LYS A 247 -14.51 -0.94 -11.63
C LYS A 247 -15.19 0.30 -11.08
N GLU A 248 -15.15 0.49 -9.76
CA GLU A 248 -15.96 1.49 -9.07
C GLU A 248 -15.20 2.78 -8.83
N ASN A 249 -13.92 2.69 -8.42
CA ASN A 249 -13.15 3.88 -8.06
C ASN A 249 -12.51 4.53 -9.28
N LEU A 250 -11.90 3.74 -10.18
CA LEU A 250 -11.27 4.21 -11.39
C LEU A 250 -12.27 4.37 -12.55
N ALA A 251 -13.40 3.68 -12.47
CA ALA A 251 -14.45 3.65 -13.51
C ALA A 251 -13.85 3.40 -14.90
N VAL A 252 -13.07 2.32 -15.01
CA VAL A 252 -12.44 1.94 -16.29
C VAL A 252 -13.53 1.71 -17.33
N THR A 253 -13.31 2.23 -18.53
CA THR A 253 -14.22 2.10 -19.68
C THR A 253 -13.90 0.85 -20.49
N ASP A 254 -14.81 0.47 -21.38
CA ASP A 254 -14.60 -0.65 -22.31
C ASP A 254 -13.38 -0.41 -23.22
N ALA A 255 -13.22 0.81 -23.73
CA ALA A 255 -12.07 1.17 -24.57
C ALA A 255 -10.74 1.00 -23.82
N GLU A 256 -10.67 1.50 -22.58
CA GLU A 256 -9.50 1.37 -21.74
C GLU A 256 -9.22 -0.09 -21.36
N LEU A 257 -10.25 -0.86 -21.02
CA LEU A 257 -10.10 -2.29 -20.76
C LEU A 257 -9.54 -3.03 -22.00
N TYR A 258 -10.05 -2.67 -23.18
CA TYR A 258 -9.62 -3.27 -24.44
C TYR A 258 -8.15 -2.94 -24.76
N GLU A 259 -7.68 -1.72 -24.52
CA GLU A 259 -6.26 -1.35 -24.68
C GLU A 259 -5.34 -2.24 -23.82
N HIS A 260 -5.80 -2.61 -22.63
CA HIS A 260 -5.07 -3.47 -21.70
C HIS A 260 -5.40 -4.96 -21.80
N ARG A 261 -6.17 -5.39 -22.82
CA ARG A 261 -6.61 -6.80 -22.98
C ARG A 261 -5.46 -7.81 -23.00
N HIS A 262 -4.28 -7.43 -23.48
CA HIS A 262 -3.11 -8.28 -23.55
C HIS A 262 -2.64 -8.79 -22.17
N ILE A 263 -2.97 -8.08 -21.08
CA ILE A 263 -2.71 -8.51 -19.71
C ILE A 263 -3.75 -9.56 -19.26
N LEU A 264 -5.01 -9.42 -19.70
CA LEU A 264 -6.13 -10.23 -19.22
C LEU A 264 -6.35 -11.51 -20.03
N ILE A 265 -6.15 -11.46 -21.35
CA ILE A 265 -6.36 -12.60 -22.26
C ILE A 265 -5.59 -13.84 -21.79
N PRO A 266 -4.30 -13.78 -21.40
CA PRO A 266 -3.58 -14.95 -20.92
C PRO A 266 -4.27 -15.66 -19.75
N HIS A 267 -4.87 -14.91 -18.83
CA HIS A 267 -5.59 -15.50 -17.69
C HIS A 267 -6.91 -16.16 -18.09
N LEU A 268 -7.63 -15.58 -19.06
CA LEU A 268 -8.85 -16.18 -19.60
C LEU A 268 -8.52 -17.47 -20.38
N VAL A 269 -7.46 -17.45 -21.20
CA VAL A 269 -6.96 -18.62 -21.94
C VAL A 269 -6.52 -19.74 -21.00
N ALA A 270 -5.85 -19.40 -19.89
CA ALA A 270 -5.46 -20.36 -18.87
C ALA A 270 -6.65 -20.93 -18.06
N GLY A 271 -7.85 -20.36 -18.22
CA GLY A 271 -9.02 -20.76 -17.44
C GLY A 271 -8.88 -20.40 -15.95
N ASP A 272 -8.21 -19.28 -15.63
CA ASP A 272 -8.15 -18.81 -14.25
C ASP A 272 -9.57 -18.40 -13.79
N LEU A 273 -10.11 -19.15 -12.84
CA LEU A 273 -11.47 -18.96 -12.35
C LEU A 273 -11.73 -17.55 -11.79
N PHE A 274 -10.74 -16.93 -11.14
CA PHE A 274 -10.88 -15.58 -10.60
C PHE A 274 -11.02 -14.56 -11.72
N PHE A 275 -10.17 -14.63 -12.75
CA PHE A 275 -10.22 -13.70 -13.88
C PHE A 275 -11.44 -13.95 -14.77
N VAL A 276 -11.79 -15.20 -15.04
CA VAL A 276 -13.03 -15.54 -15.77
C VAL A 276 -14.26 -14.99 -15.05
N LYS A 277 -14.33 -15.12 -13.73
CA LYS A 277 -15.43 -14.54 -12.93
C LYS A 277 -15.44 -13.01 -12.94
N SER A 278 -14.27 -12.38 -12.84
CA SER A 278 -14.16 -10.93 -12.63
C SER A 278 -14.23 -10.12 -13.92
N PHE A 279 -13.68 -10.67 -15.00
CA PHE A 279 -13.49 -9.98 -16.28
C PHE A 279 -14.14 -10.69 -17.46
N GLY A 280 -14.48 -11.98 -17.39
CA GLY A 280 -15.00 -12.73 -18.55
C GLY A 280 -16.21 -12.07 -19.21
N ARG A 281 -17.20 -11.65 -18.41
CA ARG A 281 -18.39 -10.93 -18.91
C ARG A 281 -18.09 -9.57 -19.52
N TRP A 282 -17.03 -8.92 -19.06
CA TRP A 282 -16.71 -7.57 -19.47
C TRP A 282 -15.78 -7.53 -20.68
N LEU A 283 -14.77 -8.42 -20.68
CA LEU A 283 -13.74 -8.45 -21.72
C LEU A 283 -14.18 -9.23 -22.95
N LEU A 284 -14.84 -10.39 -22.81
CA LEU A 284 -15.21 -11.20 -23.99
C LEU A 284 -16.00 -10.42 -25.04
N PRO A 285 -16.95 -9.54 -24.67
CA PRO A 285 -17.63 -8.71 -25.66
C PRO A 285 -16.81 -7.73 -26.46
N LEU A 286 -15.60 -7.45 -25.99
CA LEU A 286 -14.68 -6.52 -26.65
C LEU A 286 -13.72 -7.25 -27.59
N LEU A 287 -13.69 -8.59 -27.57
CA LEU A 287 -12.74 -9.38 -28.35
C LEU A 287 -13.34 -9.82 -29.68
N GLU A 288 -12.48 -9.95 -30.68
CA GLU A 288 -12.86 -10.42 -32.01
C GLU A 288 -11.91 -11.53 -32.51
N GLY A 289 -12.36 -12.26 -33.53
CA GLY A 289 -11.54 -13.22 -34.26
C GLY A 289 -10.80 -14.22 -33.36
N ALA A 290 -9.48 -14.29 -33.53
CA ALA A 290 -8.63 -15.25 -32.81
C ALA A 290 -8.56 -14.99 -31.30
N GLU A 291 -8.62 -13.72 -30.86
CA GLU A 291 -8.57 -13.36 -29.45
C GLU A 291 -9.83 -13.86 -28.72
N LEU A 292 -11.00 -13.64 -29.30
CA LEU A 292 -12.27 -14.12 -28.77
C LEU A 292 -12.26 -15.65 -28.66
N VAL A 293 -11.86 -16.35 -29.72
CA VAL A 293 -11.85 -17.81 -29.76
C VAL A 293 -10.91 -18.38 -28.69
N ALA A 294 -9.70 -17.85 -28.55
CA ALA A 294 -8.75 -18.31 -27.56
C ALA A 294 -9.25 -18.08 -26.13
N ALA A 295 -9.72 -16.86 -25.82
CA ALA A 295 -10.22 -16.50 -24.50
C ALA A 295 -11.48 -17.29 -24.13
N ALA A 296 -12.41 -17.47 -25.08
CA ALA A 296 -13.63 -18.25 -24.89
C ALA A 296 -13.32 -19.74 -24.61
N THR A 297 -12.37 -20.31 -25.34
CA THR A 297 -11.95 -21.71 -25.16
C THR A 297 -11.44 -21.94 -23.73
N GLY A 298 -10.52 -21.10 -23.26
CA GLY A 298 -10.01 -21.19 -21.89
C GLY A 298 -11.09 -20.94 -20.83
N ALA A 299 -11.93 -19.93 -21.04
CA ALA A 299 -13.01 -19.58 -20.11
C ALA A 299 -14.09 -20.68 -19.99
N LEU A 300 -14.35 -21.44 -21.05
CA LEU A 300 -15.24 -22.62 -21.01
C LEU A 300 -14.57 -23.84 -20.34
N GLY A 301 -13.24 -23.86 -20.26
CA GLY A 301 -12.45 -24.92 -19.62
C GLY A 301 -12.45 -24.87 -18.09
N VAL A 302 -12.94 -23.79 -17.46
CA VAL A 302 -12.99 -23.66 -15.99
C VAL A 302 -13.82 -24.77 -15.36
N LYS A 303 -13.50 -25.23 -14.14
CA LYS A 303 -14.27 -26.31 -13.48
C LYS A 303 -15.69 -25.91 -13.05
N ASN A 304 -16.01 -24.61 -13.01
CA ASN A 304 -17.27 -24.11 -12.45
C ASN A 304 -18.38 -24.02 -13.51
N ASP A 305 -19.40 -24.87 -13.42
CA ASP A 305 -20.47 -24.93 -14.44
C ASP A 305 -21.36 -23.67 -14.51
N ALA A 306 -21.54 -22.96 -13.40
CA ALA A 306 -22.25 -21.69 -13.42
C ALA A 306 -21.50 -20.63 -14.23
N ARG A 307 -20.15 -20.62 -14.14
CA ARG A 307 -19.31 -19.76 -14.98
C ARG A 307 -19.35 -20.21 -16.43
N LYS A 308 -19.22 -21.50 -16.74
CA LYS A 308 -19.34 -21.99 -18.13
C LYS A 308 -20.67 -21.58 -18.76
N ARG A 309 -21.78 -21.71 -18.02
CA ARG A 309 -23.10 -21.25 -18.47
C ARG A 309 -23.11 -19.77 -18.80
N GLU A 310 -22.56 -18.94 -17.92
CA GLU A 310 -22.45 -17.49 -18.16
C GLU A 310 -21.64 -17.18 -19.41
N ILE A 311 -20.50 -17.83 -19.61
CA ILE A 311 -19.68 -17.68 -20.81
C ILE A 311 -20.45 -18.11 -22.06
N LEU A 312 -21.12 -19.26 -22.06
CA LEU A 312 -21.98 -19.69 -23.17
C LEU A 312 -23.10 -18.67 -23.47
N GLN A 313 -23.66 -18.05 -22.43
CA GLN A 313 -24.70 -17.03 -22.56
C GLN A 313 -24.15 -15.77 -23.23
N ILE A 314 -22.96 -15.33 -22.82
CA ILE A 314 -22.26 -14.21 -23.46
C ILE A 314 -22.01 -14.54 -24.93
N LEU A 315 -21.44 -15.71 -25.24
CA LEU A 315 -21.13 -16.12 -26.62
C LEU A 315 -22.35 -16.17 -27.55
N LEU A 316 -23.56 -16.37 -27.02
CA LEU A 316 -24.80 -16.34 -27.79
C LEU A 316 -25.17 -14.95 -28.32
N ASP A 317 -24.62 -13.89 -27.75
CA ASP A 317 -24.87 -12.52 -28.17
C ASP A 317 -23.97 -12.09 -29.34
N PHE A 318 -23.04 -12.95 -29.77
CA PHE A 318 -22.10 -12.67 -30.86
C PHE A 318 -22.49 -13.39 -32.16
N GLU A 319 -22.17 -12.73 -33.27
CA GLU A 319 -22.04 -13.42 -34.53
C GLU A 319 -20.94 -14.48 -34.44
N PRO A 320 -21.13 -15.66 -35.06
CA PRO A 320 -20.11 -16.68 -35.08
C PRO A 320 -18.82 -16.14 -35.72
N PRO A 321 -17.65 -16.43 -35.12
CA PRO A 321 -16.39 -16.04 -35.74
C PRO A 321 -16.26 -16.71 -37.11
N PRO A 322 -15.52 -16.10 -38.07
CA PRO A 322 -15.35 -16.66 -39.42
C PRO A 322 -14.86 -18.11 -39.43
N LYS A 323 -14.13 -18.50 -38.39
CA LYS A 323 -13.72 -19.88 -38.15
C LYS A 323 -13.81 -20.22 -36.66
N VAL A 324 -14.73 -21.10 -36.29
CA VAL A 324 -14.72 -21.76 -34.98
C VAL A 324 -13.60 -22.80 -34.98
N THR A 325 -12.69 -22.73 -33.99
CA THR A 325 -11.59 -23.68 -33.89
C THR A 325 -12.06 -25.05 -33.38
N PRO A 326 -11.34 -26.14 -33.72
CA PRO A 326 -11.65 -27.48 -33.21
C PRO A 326 -11.70 -27.55 -31.67
N GLU A 327 -10.85 -26.78 -31.00
CA GLU A 327 -10.75 -26.73 -29.54
C GLU A 327 -12.00 -26.10 -28.93
N LEU A 328 -12.45 -24.95 -29.44
CA LEU A 328 -13.68 -24.30 -28.98
C LEU A 328 -14.90 -25.17 -29.27
N ALA A 329 -14.95 -25.77 -30.46
CA ALA A 329 -16.00 -26.72 -30.83
C ALA A 329 -16.04 -27.93 -29.88
N ALA A 330 -14.87 -28.48 -29.49
CA ALA A 330 -14.78 -29.57 -28.53
C ALA A 330 -15.29 -29.16 -27.14
N CYS A 331 -14.94 -27.96 -26.66
CA CYS A 331 -15.47 -27.43 -25.40
C CYS A 331 -17.01 -27.30 -25.42
N VAL A 332 -17.58 -26.75 -26.49
CA VAL A 332 -19.04 -26.63 -26.63
C VAL A 332 -19.70 -28.01 -26.70
N ARG A 333 -19.13 -28.95 -27.48
CA ARG A 333 -19.63 -30.33 -27.57
C ARG A 333 -19.62 -31.05 -26.23
N PHE A 334 -18.54 -30.95 -25.48
CA PHE A 334 -18.45 -31.52 -24.14
C PHE A 334 -19.60 -31.02 -23.24
N LEU A 335 -19.96 -29.73 -23.37
CA LEU A 335 -21.02 -29.12 -22.58
C LEU A 335 -22.44 -29.49 -23.04
N LEU A 336 -22.63 -30.00 -24.26
CA LEU A 336 -23.92 -30.54 -24.71
C LEU A 336 -24.41 -31.69 -23.81
N ASN A 337 -23.46 -32.48 -23.30
CA ASN A 337 -23.72 -33.65 -22.45
C ASN A 337 -23.54 -33.35 -20.95
N SER A 338 -23.49 -32.06 -20.57
CA SER A 338 -23.34 -31.68 -19.16
C SER A 338 -24.54 -32.16 -18.33
N PRO A 339 -24.34 -32.69 -17.11
CA PRO A 339 -25.44 -33.02 -16.20
C PRO A 339 -26.25 -31.77 -15.78
N HIS A 340 -25.66 -30.57 -15.93
CA HIS A 340 -26.33 -29.31 -15.64
C HIS A 340 -27.19 -28.86 -16.83
N ARG A 341 -28.50 -29.08 -16.70
CA ARG A 341 -29.51 -28.81 -17.76
C ARG A 341 -29.41 -27.43 -18.38
N ASP A 342 -29.21 -26.38 -17.59
CA ASP A 342 -29.11 -25.00 -18.09
C ASP A 342 -27.87 -24.78 -18.95
N GLY A 343 -26.72 -25.34 -18.54
CA GLY A 343 -25.47 -25.27 -19.28
C GLY A 343 -25.58 -26.01 -20.61
N ALA A 344 -26.11 -27.24 -20.58
CA ALA A 344 -26.38 -28.03 -21.79
C ALA A 344 -27.34 -27.32 -22.75
N LYS A 345 -28.37 -26.66 -22.23
CA LYS A 345 -29.30 -25.86 -23.05
C LYS A 345 -28.60 -24.69 -23.74
N CYS A 346 -27.72 -23.96 -23.04
CA CYS A 346 -26.94 -22.87 -23.63
C CYS A 346 -25.95 -23.40 -24.67
N ALA A 347 -25.26 -24.50 -24.39
CA ALA A 347 -24.34 -25.14 -25.34
C ALA A 347 -25.07 -25.58 -26.61
N LYS A 348 -26.28 -26.14 -26.48
CA LYS A 348 -27.11 -26.54 -27.63
C LYS A 348 -27.51 -25.34 -28.50
N LYS A 349 -27.92 -24.24 -27.86
CA LYS A 349 -28.22 -23.00 -28.59
C LYS A 349 -27.00 -22.47 -29.33
N LEU A 350 -25.84 -22.44 -28.67
CA LEU A 350 -24.61 -21.91 -29.26
C LEU A 350 -24.13 -22.79 -30.40
N SER A 351 -24.17 -24.11 -30.23
CA SER A 351 -23.84 -25.08 -31.27
C SER A 351 -24.72 -24.89 -32.51
N HIS A 352 -26.02 -24.62 -32.34
CA HIS A 352 -26.91 -24.33 -33.46
C HIS A 352 -26.58 -22.97 -34.11
N ALA A 353 -26.45 -21.91 -33.30
CA ALA A 353 -26.18 -20.56 -33.78
C ALA A 353 -24.86 -20.44 -34.55
N TRP A 354 -23.83 -21.17 -34.10
CA TRP A 354 -22.49 -21.11 -34.68
C TRP A 354 -22.18 -22.28 -35.63
N GLY A 355 -23.17 -23.13 -35.93
CA GLY A 355 -23.00 -24.26 -36.84
C GLY A 355 -21.97 -25.30 -36.36
N ILE A 356 -21.78 -25.44 -35.05
CA ILE A 356 -20.85 -26.42 -34.47
C ILE A 356 -21.51 -27.79 -34.56
N PRO A 357 -20.97 -28.75 -35.35
CA PRO A 357 -21.58 -30.05 -35.51
C PRO A 357 -21.54 -30.82 -34.19
N ALA A 358 -22.67 -31.46 -33.86
CA ALA A 358 -22.73 -32.43 -32.78
C ALA A 358 -21.72 -33.56 -33.05
N GLU A 359 -21.11 -34.11 -32.00
CA GLU A 359 -20.28 -35.29 -32.17
C GLU A 359 -21.13 -36.46 -32.70
N PRO A 360 -20.60 -37.33 -33.56
CA PRO A 360 -21.30 -38.54 -33.96
C PRO A 360 -21.60 -39.35 -32.70
N ASP A 361 -22.86 -39.73 -32.53
CA ASP A 361 -23.28 -40.61 -31.43
C ASP A 361 -22.71 -42.02 -31.68
N TYR A 362 -21.50 -42.27 -31.19
CA TYR A 362 -20.83 -43.57 -31.31
C TYR A 362 -21.53 -44.66 -30.48
N THR A 363 -22.50 -44.32 -29.62
CA THR A 363 -23.27 -45.31 -28.85
C THR A 363 -24.39 -45.98 -29.63
N LYS A 364 -24.73 -45.49 -30.83
CA LYS A 364 -25.74 -46.12 -31.72
C LYS A 364 -25.18 -47.14 -32.73
N ARG A 365 -23.87 -47.46 -32.70
CA ARG A 365 -23.22 -48.39 -33.65
C ARG A 365 -22.89 -49.78 -33.09
N ALA A 366 -23.64 -50.27 -32.09
CA ALA A 366 -23.50 -51.64 -31.58
C ALA A 366 -24.82 -52.42 -31.62
N SER A 367 -25.58 -52.30 -32.72
CA SER A 367 -26.81 -53.08 -32.93
C SER A 367 -27.07 -53.32 -34.42
N HIS A 368 -26.15 -53.97 -35.12
CA HIS A 368 -26.45 -54.67 -36.37
C HIS A 368 -25.74 -56.01 -36.39
#